data_AF-A0A8S3FBS4-F1
#
_entry.id   AF-A0A8S3FBS4-F1
#
_cell.length_a   1.000
_cell.length_b   1.000
_cell.length_c   1.000
_cell.angle_alpha   90.00
_cell.angle_beta   90.00
_cell.angle_gamma   90.00
#
_symmetry.space_group_name_H-M   'P 1'
#
loop_
_entity.id
_entity.type
_entity.pdbx_description
1 polymer ?
#
loop_
_entity_poly.entity_id
_entity_poly.type
_entity_poly.pdbx_seq_one_letter_code
_entity_poly.pdbx_strand_id
1 'polypeptide(L)'
;KSRQGALNQVDFVNFFNLLTHRKDLFGIMKTFIKNGSEKTMENISMNRNELYSFLEQAENENIKNIDNPTELQRLIDTYELNNEFREKGLLSLDGFRNMLLSRSFDIIESVYSRQVYQDMTRPLCDYYISTSHNTYLFYSQVSGNSDPEAYNHVLLMGCRAVEFDCYDGDDGKPIVKHAFTLVKSCSFESIIRCIEPNLFKVSP
;
A
#
# COMPACT_ATOMS: atom_id res chain seq x y z
N LYS A 1 24.68 16.09 26.76
CA LYS A 1 25.48 15.96 25.52
C LYS A 1 26.70 15.09 25.81
N SER A 2 26.64 13.81 25.43
CA SER A 2 27.83 12.97 25.29
C SER A 2 28.80 13.68 24.32
N ARG A 3 30.05 13.92 24.74
CA ARG A 3 31.07 14.63 23.95
C ARG A 3 31.80 13.70 22.95
N GLN A 4 31.24 12.53 22.63
CA GLN A 4 31.92 11.49 21.85
C GLN A 4 31.51 11.40 20.37
N GLY A 5 30.62 12.28 19.88
CA GLY A 5 30.16 12.22 18.49
C GLY A 5 29.33 10.98 18.14
N ALA A 6 28.97 10.16 19.14
CA ALA A 6 28.13 8.97 19.01
C ALA A 6 27.00 9.00 20.05
N LEU A 7 25.85 8.46 19.68
CA LEU A 7 24.72 8.23 20.57
C LEU A 7 24.82 6.80 21.13
N ASN A 8 24.82 6.65 22.45
CA ASN A 8 24.56 5.34 23.05
C ASN A 8 23.08 4.98 22.89
N GLN A 9 22.69 3.77 23.31
CA GLN A 9 21.30 3.30 23.18
C GLN A 9 20.28 4.26 23.80
N VAL A 10 20.56 4.81 24.99
CA VAL A 10 19.66 5.74 25.69
C VAL A 10 19.57 7.07 24.93
N ASP A 11 20.71 7.60 24.50
CA ASP A 11 20.77 8.82 23.71
C ASP A 11 20.08 8.67 22.35
N PHE A 12 20.15 7.49 21.72
CA PHE A 12 19.48 7.17 20.46
C PHE A 12 17.96 7.11 20.63
N VAL A 13 17.46 6.41 21.66
CA VAL A 13 16.03 6.34 21.97
C VAL A 13 15.48 7.74 22.25
N ASN A 14 16.20 8.54 23.06
CA ASN A 14 15.81 9.93 23.32
C ASN A 14 15.79 10.78 22.05
N PHE A 15 16.78 10.63 21.18
CA PHE A 15 16.84 11.34 19.90
C PHE A 15 15.74 10.91 18.94
N PHE A 16 15.48 9.62 18.82
CA PHE A 16 14.39 9.06 18.02
C PHE A 16 13.04 9.59 18.51
N ASN A 17 12.78 9.55 19.82
CA ASN A 17 11.54 10.05 20.42
C ASN A 17 11.36 11.56 20.21
N LEU A 18 12.45 12.34 20.22
CA LEU A 18 12.43 13.76 19.88
C LEU A 18 12.07 14.01 18.41
N LEU A 19 12.60 13.19 17.49
CA LEU A 19 12.32 13.31 16.05
C LEU A 19 10.93 12.81 15.68
N THR A 20 10.47 11.73 16.29
CA THR A 20 9.20 11.07 15.95
C THR A 20 8.05 11.53 16.83
N HIS A 21 8.19 12.68 17.49
CA HIS A 21 7.21 13.20 18.42
C HIS A 21 5.89 13.54 17.71
N ARG A 22 4.82 12.82 18.09
CA ARG A 22 3.49 12.95 17.49
C ARG A 22 2.48 13.47 18.52
N LYS A 23 2.50 14.80 18.74
CA LYS A 23 1.60 15.49 19.70
C LYS A 23 0.11 15.31 19.35
N ASP A 24 -0.18 15.14 18.08
CA ASP A 24 -1.49 14.81 17.55
C ASP A 24 -1.98 13.44 18.06
N LEU A 25 -1.13 12.40 17.99
CA LEU A 25 -1.49 11.07 18.50
C LEU A 25 -1.71 11.08 20.01
N PHE A 26 -0.89 11.84 20.76
CA PHE A 26 -1.11 12.05 22.19
C PHE A 26 -2.44 12.73 22.47
N GLY A 27 -2.78 13.77 21.71
CA GLY A 27 -4.06 14.47 21.81
C GLY A 27 -5.25 13.53 21.59
N ILE A 28 -5.20 12.73 20.54
CA ILE A 28 -6.21 11.71 20.22
C ILE A 28 -6.31 10.69 21.35
N MET A 29 -5.20 10.07 21.76
CA MET A 29 -5.20 9.05 22.81
C MET A 29 -5.78 9.58 24.13
N LYS A 30 -5.48 10.85 24.47
CA LYS A 30 -5.99 11.50 25.67
C LYS A 30 -7.52 11.71 25.66
N THR A 31 -8.18 11.77 24.50
CA THR A 31 -9.66 11.89 24.48
C THR A 31 -10.37 10.62 24.92
N PHE A 32 -9.70 9.46 24.89
CA PHE A 32 -10.28 8.16 25.22
C PHE A 32 -9.90 7.65 26.61
N ILE A 33 -8.85 8.19 27.22
CA ILE A 33 -8.40 7.80 28.56
C ILE A 33 -9.26 8.46 29.62
N LYS A 34 -9.85 7.65 30.51
CA LYS A 34 -10.65 8.14 31.64
C LYS A 34 -9.76 8.53 32.82
N ASN A 35 -10.20 9.52 33.59
CA ASN A 35 -9.49 10.20 34.69
C ASN A 35 -8.43 9.36 35.45
N GLY A 36 -7.26 9.97 35.67
CA GLY A 36 -6.14 9.45 36.46
C GLY A 36 -5.10 10.56 36.73
N SER A 37 -3.97 10.20 37.34
CA SER A 37 -2.81 11.08 37.52
C SER A 37 -2.38 11.76 36.22
N GLU A 38 -1.66 12.88 36.33
CA GLU A 38 -1.20 13.69 35.19
C GLU A 38 -0.48 12.81 34.16
N LYS A 39 -1.11 12.71 32.97
CA LYS A 39 -0.61 11.87 31.87
C LYS A 39 0.44 12.65 31.10
N THR A 40 1.66 12.14 31.09
CA THR A 40 2.77 12.60 30.27
C THR A 40 2.87 11.73 29.01
N MET A 41 3.66 12.17 28.05
CA MET A 41 3.94 11.41 26.83
C MET A 41 4.54 10.02 27.14
N GLU A 42 5.25 9.89 28.26
CA GLU A 42 5.99 8.70 28.67
C GLU A 42 5.16 7.69 29.46
N ASN A 43 4.06 8.13 30.08
CA ASN A 43 3.23 7.29 30.96
C ASN A 43 1.79 7.09 30.46
N ILE A 44 1.44 7.72 29.33
CA ILE A 44 0.12 7.59 28.73
C ILE A 44 -0.07 6.17 28.18
N SER A 45 -1.19 5.56 28.55
CA SER A 45 -1.57 4.22 28.12
C SER A 45 -3.09 4.11 28.09
N MET A 46 -3.61 3.36 27.12
CA MET A 46 -5.01 2.98 27.01
C MET A 46 -5.19 1.53 27.48
N ASN A 47 -6.18 1.29 28.32
CA ASN A 47 -6.61 -0.08 28.60
C ASN A 47 -7.54 -0.61 27.49
N ARG A 48 -7.89 -1.89 27.54
CA ARG A 48 -8.76 -2.55 26.55
C ARG A 48 -10.10 -1.85 26.30
N ASN A 49 -10.75 -1.33 27.34
CA ASN A 49 -12.04 -0.66 27.20
C ASN A 49 -11.89 0.71 26.51
N GLU A 50 -10.81 1.43 26.82
CA GLU A 50 -10.49 2.72 26.18
C GLU A 50 -10.10 2.52 24.71
N LEU A 51 -9.32 1.47 24.42
CA LEU A 51 -9.01 1.06 23.05
C LEU A 51 -10.29 0.68 22.29
N TYR A 52 -11.19 -0.09 22.90
CA TYR A 52 -12.49 -0.40 22.31
C TYR A 52 -13.28 0.87 21.96
N SER A 53 -13.38 1.82 22.90
CA SER A 53 -14.07 3.10 22.64
C SER A 53 -13.43 3.90 21.49
N PHE A 54 -12.10 3.89 21.38
CA PHE A 54 -11.41 4.48 20.23
C PHE A 54 -11.82 3.82 18.91
N LEU A 55 -11.78 2.49 18.87
CA LEU A 55 -12.09 1.71 17.67
C LEU A 55 -13.55 1.82 17.24
N GLU A 56 -14.47 1.85 18.22
CA GLU A 56 -15.90 2.05 18.01
C GLU A 56 -16.18 3.43 17.42
N GLN A 57 -15.56 4.50 17.96
CA GLN A 57 -15.71 5.85 17.43
C GLN A 57 -15.05 6.03 16.06
N ALA A 58 -13.97 5.31 15.77
CA ALA A 58 -13.26 5.41 14.49
C ALA A 58 -14.03 4.79 13.30
N GLU A 59 -15.25 4.27 13.50
CA GLU A 59 -16.14 3.66 12.49
C GLU A 59 -15.44 2.70 11.51
N ASN A 60 -14.40 2.00 11.96
CA ASN A 60 -13.67 1.10 11.09
C ASN A 60 -14.55 -0.13 10.83
N GLU A 61 -15.07 -0.27 9.60
CA GLU A 61 -16.02 -1.33 9.24
C GLU A 61 -15.43 -2.74 9.41
N ASN A 62 -14.11 -2.88 9.31
CA ASN A 62 -13.40 -4.12 9.61
C ASN A 62 -13.39 -4.47 11.10
N ILE A 63 -13.77 -3.52 11.95
CA ILE A 63 -13.72 -3.57 13.41
C ILE A 63 -15.12 -3.62 14.04
N LYS A 64 -16.19 -3.51 13.24
CA LYS A 64 -17.61 -3.63 13.68
C LYS A 64 -17.94 -4.97 14.38
N ASN A 65 -17.01 -5.94 14.40
CA ASN A 65 -17.13 -7.22 15.12
C ASN A 65 -16.11 -7.42 16.26
N ILE A 66 -15.32 -6.40 16.65
CA ILE A 66 -14.37 -6.50 17.78
C ILE A 66 -15.08 -6.14 19.09
N ASP A 67 -16.14 -6.87 19.43
CA ASP A 67 -16.68 -6.88 20.81
C ASP A 67 -16.06 -8.03 21.63
N ASN A 68 -14.98 -8.63 21.11
CA ASN A 68 -14.29 -9.77 21.71
C ASN A 68 -13.06 -9.29 22.51
N PRO A 69 -13.06 -9.41 23.85
CA PRO A 69 -11.91 -9.09 24.69
C PRO A 69 -10.60 -9.78 24.28
N THR A 70 -10.69 -10.95 23.64
CA THR A 70 -9.53 -11.68 23.11
C THR A 70 -8.87 -10.95 21.94
N GLU A 71 -9.65 -10.32 21.06
CA GLU A 71 -9.10 -9.63 19.88
C GLU A 71 -8.47 -8.30 20.27
N LEU A 72 -9.06 -7.57 21.23
CA LEU A 72 -8.44 -6.39 21.84
C LEU A 72 -7.09 -6.73 22.49
N GLN A 73 -7.03 -7.86 23.21
CA GLN A 73 -5.77 -8.33 23.78
C GLN A 73 -4.75 -8.66 22.69
N ARG A 74 -5.17 -9.32 21.61
CA ARG A 74 -4.30 -9.65 20.47
C ARG A 74 -3.73 -8.40 19.80
N LEU A 75 -4.51 -7.33 19.65
CA LEU A 75 -4.02 -6.04 19.14
C LEU A 75 -2.91 -5.48 20.06
N ILE A 76 -3.14 -5.49 21.37
CA ILE A 76 -2.13 -5.04 22.35
C ILE A 76 -0.88 -5.91 22.26
N ASP A 77 -1.03 -7.24 22.24
CA ASP A 77 0.10 -8.18 22.15
C ASP A 77 0.91 -8.01 20.86
N THR A 78 0.24 -7.60 19.76
CA THR A 78 0.87 -7.40 18.46
C THR A 78 1.65 -6.09 18.38
N TYR A 79 1.10 -4.99 18.92
CA TYR A 79 1.64 -3.65 18.66
C TYR A 79 2.36 -3.01 19.86
N GLU A 80 2.09 -3.44 21.08
CA GLU A 80 2.75 -2.91 22.28
C GLU A 80 4.14 -3.51 22.43
N LEU A 81 5.20 -2.69 22.43
CA LEU A 81 6.58 -3.16 22.53
C LEU A 81 7.06 -3.32 23.98
N ASN A 82 6.44 -2.62 24.94
CA ASN A 82 6.78 -2.69 26.35
C ASN A 82 6.08 -3.91 27.00
N ASN A 83 6.87 -4.89 27.43
CA ASN A 83 6.36 -6.12 28.05
C ASN A 83 5.51 -5.85 29.31
N GLU A 84 5.87 -4.88 30.14
CA GLU A 84 5.11 -4.55 31.35
C GLU A 84 3.71 -4.05 31.01
N PHE A 85 3.61 -3.20 29.98
CA PHE A 85 2.32 -2.67 29.53
C PHE A 85 1.51 -3.77 28.84
N ARG A 86 2.16 -4.58 28.01
CA ARG A 86 1.53 -5.71 27.32
C ARG A 86 0.92 -6.71 28.32
N GLU A 87 1.67 -7.12 29.34
CA GLU A 87 1.20 -8.03 30.40
C GLU A 87 0.02 -7.45 31.19
N LYS A 88 -0.01 -6.12 31.38
CA LYS A 88 -1.11 -5.40 32.04
C LYS A 88 -2.31 -5.14 31.12
N GLY A 89 -2.23 -5.52 29.83
CA GLY A 89 -3.28 -5.22 28.85
C GLY A 89 -3.43 -3.72 28.59
N LEU A 90 -2.30 -3.01 28.54
CA LEU A 90 -2.18 -1.58 28.30
C LEU A 90 -1.48 -1.33 26.96
N LEU A 91 -1.99 -0.38 26.18
CA LEU A 91 -1.39 0.11 24.94
C LEU A 91 -0.78 1.49 25.18
N SER A 92 0.53 1.61 25.09
CA SER A 92 1.27 2.88 25.16
C SER A 92 1.02 3.76 23.93
N LEU A 93 1.52 4.99 23.96
CA LEU A 93 1.52 5.86 22.79
C LEU A 93 2.30 5.26 21.61
N ASP A 94 3.42 4.58 21.88
CA ASP A 94 4.21 3.92 20.84
C ASP A 94 3.46 2.72 20.25
N GLY A 95 2.81 1.93 21.10
CA GLY A 95 1.94 0.84 20.65
C GLY A 95 0.77 1.34 19.81
N PHE A 96 0.14 2.44 20.23
CA PHE A 96 -0.94 3.08 19.48
C PHE A 96 -0.46 3.59 18.11
N ARG A 97 0.71 4.24 18.06
CA ARG A 97 1.33 4.66 16.79
C ARG A 97 1.62 3.46 15.89
N ASN A 98 2.20 2.38 16.42
CA ASN A 98 2.51 1.19 15.65
C ASN A 98 1.24 0.55 15.08
N MET A 99 0.16 0.52 15.87
CA MET A 99 -1.15 0.04 15.44
C MET A 99 -1.69 0.85 14.27
N LEU A 100 -1.73 2.19 14.37
CA LEU A 100 -2.25 3.08 13.32
C LEU A 100 -1.42 3.07 12.03
N LEU A 101 -0.11 2.83 12.14
CA LEU A 101 0.77 2.69 10.98
C LEU A 101 0.81 1.26 10.41
N SER A 102 0.12 0.33 11.07
CA SER A 102 0.10 -1.06 10.62
C SER A 102 -0.83 -1.25 9.43
N ARG A 103 -0.55 -2.32 8.69
CA ARG A 103 -1.34 -2.77 7.54
C ARG A 103 -2.83 -2.99 7.89
N SER A 104 -3.12 -3.43 9.12
CA SER A 104 -4.49 -3.67 9.59
C SER A 104 -5.32 -2.40 9.74
N PHE A 105 -4.67 -1.24 9.83
CA PHE A 105 -5.29 0.07 9.95
C PHE A 105 -5.03 0.95 8.71
N ASP A 106 -4.60 0.34 7.60
CA ASP A 106 -4.45 1.02 6.32
C ASP A 106 -5.85 1.35 5.74
N ILE A 107 -6.06 2.62 5.38
CA ILE A 107 -7.32 3.16 4.84
C ILE A 107 -7.66 2.50 3.49
N ILE A 108 -6.66 2.08 2.72
CA ILE A 108 -6.83 1.57 1.37
C ILE A 108 -7.06 0.05 1.40
N GLU A 109 -6.33 -0.66 2.25
CA GLU A 109 -6.36 -2.13 2.25
C GLU A 109 -7.68 -2.71 2.76
N SER A 110 -8.43 -1.96 3.58
CA SER A 110 -9.76 -2.35 4.05
C SER A 110 -10.81 -2.40 2.94
N VAL A 111 -10.71 -1.51 1.94
CA VAL A 111 -11.71 -1.36 0.88
C VAL A 111 -11.38 -2.21 -0.34
N TYR A 112 -10.10 -2.45 -0.60
CA TYR A 112 -9.61 -3.19 -1.76
C TYR A 112 -8.65 -4.26 -1.29
N SER A 113 -9.20 -5.38 -0.78
CA SER A 113 -8.37 -6.56 -0.54
C SER A 113 -7.54 -6.84 -1.79
N ARG A 114 -6.22 -7.08 -1.66
CA ARG A 114 -5.34 -7.44 -2.78
C ARG A 114 -5.72 -8.78 -3.46
N GLN A 115 -6.85 -9.34 -3.10
CA GLN A 115 -7.47 -10.52 -3.67
C GLN A 115 -8.75 -10.12 -4.38
N VAL A 116 -9.02 -10.78 -5.51
CA VAL A 116 -10.25 -10.61 -6.27
C VAL A 116 -11.44 -11.03 -5.40
N TYR A 117 -12.30 -10.08 -5.04
CA TYR A 117 -13.48 -10.30 -4.20
C TYR A 117 -14.80 -10.12 -4.96
N GLN A 118 -14.73 -9.52 -6.15
CA GLN A 118 -15.88 -9.28 -7.00
C GLN A 118 -16.29 -10.60 -7.67
N ASP A 119 -17.58 -10.70 -8.03
CA ASP A 119 -18.07 -11.81 -8.84
C ASP A 119 -17.44 -11.73 -10.24
N MET A 120 -16.53 -12.66 -10.57
CA MET A 120 -15.84 -12.75 -11.87
C MET A 120 -16.53 -13.70 -12.86
N THR A 121 -17.78 -14.09 -12.60
CA THR A 121 -18.54 -15.02 -13.46
C THR A 121 -19.52 -14.33 -14.41
N ARG A 122 -19.64 -13.01 -14.34
CA ARG A 122 -20.54 -12.23 -15.19
C ARG A 122 -19.97 -12.04 -16.60
N PRO A 123 -20.79 -11.61 -17.57
CA PRO A 123 -20.29 -11.29 -18.92
C PRO A 123 -19.26 -10.15 -18.90
N LEU A 124 -18.34 -10.15 -19.88
CA LEU A 124 -17.26 -9.17 -19.96
C LEU A 124 -17.73 -7.70 -19.99
N CYS A 125 -18.92 -7.44 -20.54
CA CYS A 125 -19.52 -6.10 -20.62
C CYS A 125 -19.93 -5.52 -19.26
N ASP A 126 -19.94 -6.32 -18.19
CA ASP A 126 -20.28 -5.87 -16.85
C ASP A 126 -19.06 -5.32 -16.08
N TYR A 127 -17.85 -5.38 -16.66
CA TYR A 127 -16.61 -4.97 -16.02
C TYR A 127 -15.97 -3.78 -16.72
N TYR A 128 -15.38 -2.89 -15.92
CA TYR A 128 -14.38 -1.95 -16.42
C TYR A 128 -13.06 -2.69 -16.63
N ILE A 129 -12.50 -2.58 -17.83
CA ILE A 129 -11.25 -3.24 -18.21
C ILE A 129 -10.15 -2.18 -18.27
N SER A 130 -9.02 -2.45 -17.61
CA SER A 130 -7.82 -1.62 -17.76
C SER A 130 -7.25 -1.78 -19.17
N THR A 131 -7.26 -0.71 -19.96
CA THR A 131 -6.88 -0.71 -21.37
C THR A 131 -5.78 0.31 -21.67
N SER A 132 -4.87 -0.02 -22.57
CA SER A 132 -3.81 0.87 -23.05
C SER A 132 -3.99 1.12 -24.55
N HIS A 133 -3.92 2.39 -24.95
CA HIS A 133 -3.98 2.85 -26.33
C HIS A 133 -2.57 3.14 -26.85
N ASN A 134 -2.29 2.78 -28.10
CA ASN A 134 -0.97 2.84 -28.74
C ASN A 134 0.14 2.34 -27.80
N THR A 135 -0.06 1.13 -27.26
CA THR A 135 0.75 0.58 -26.16
C THR A 135 2.24 0.55 -26.45
N TYR A 136 2.62 0.44 -27.72
CA TYR A 136 4.00 0.45 -28.18
C TYR A 136 4.73 1.80 -27.99
N LEU A 137 4.06 2.88 -27.57
CA LEU A 137 4.64 4.22 -27.37
C LEU A 137 4.76 4.57 -25.88
N PHE A 138 5.97 4.97 -25.45
CA PHE A 138 6.16 5.52 -24.09
C PHE A 138 5.82 7.00 -23.95
N TYR A 139 6.00 7.79 -25.01
CA TYR A 139 6.03 9.26 -24.87
C TYR A 139 5.21 9.98 -25.95
N SER A 140 5.71 10.02 -27.18
CA SER A 140 5.22 10.90 -28.24
C SER A 140 4.54 10.11 -29.33
N GLN A 141 3.42 10.67 -29.80
CA GLN A 141 2.69 10.16 -30.96
C GLN A 141 3.40 10.49 -32.28
N VAL A 142 4.27 11.50 -32.33
CA VAL A 142 4.81 12.02 -33.61
C VAL A 142 6.23 11.53 -33.89
N SER A 143 7.04 11.30 -32.87
CA SER A 143 8.45 10.94 -33.01
C SER A 143 8.92 10.08 -31.83
N GLY A 144 9.90 9.21 -32.06
CA GLY A 144 10.40 8.29 -31.04
C GLY A 144 10.51 6.87 -31.59
N ASN A 145 10.40 5.89 -30.71
CA ASN A 145 10.47 4.47 -31.07
C ASN A 145 9.25 3.73 -30.52
N SER A 146 8.78 2.76 -31.29
CA SER A 146 7.91 1.70 -30.79
C SER A 146 8.78 0.76 -29.96
N ASP A 147 8.36 0.44 -28.73
CA ASP A 147 9.19 -0.30 -27.77
C ASP A 147 8.44 -1.52 -27.19
N PRO A 148 8.97 -2.74 -27.35
CA PRO A 148 8.44 -3.94 -26.69
C PRO A 148 8.27 -3.78 -25.17
N GLU A 149 9.15 -3.05 -24.48
CA GLU A 149 9.07 -2.88 -23.03
C GLU A 149 7.86 -2.05 -22.59
N ALA A 150 7.27 -1.25 -23.47
CA ALA A 150 6.06 -0.51 -23.17
C ALA A 150 4.89 -1.47 -22.88
N TYR A 151 4.83 -2.61 -23.57
CA TYR A 151 3.84 -3.65 -23.29
C TYR A 151 4.10 -4.34 -21.95
N ASN A 152 5.36 -4.69 -21.64
CA ASN A 152 5.72 -5.25 -20.32
C ASN A 152 5.30 -4.31 -19.20
N HIS A 153 5.60 -3.02 -19.35
CA HIS A 153 5.27 -2.01 -18.36
C HIS A 153 3.76 -1.98 -18.05
N VAL A 154 2.90 -1.88 -19.08
CA VAL A 154 1.45 -1.84 -18.84
C VAL A 154 0.89 -3.16 -18.33
N LEU A 155 1.41 -4.30 -18.77
CA LEU A 155 0.99 -5.62 -18.29
C LEU A 155 1.32 -5.81 -16.81
N LEU A 156 2.52 -5.40 -16.37
CA LEU A 156 2.94 -5.43 -14.96
C LEU A 156 2.16 -4.45 -14.08
N MET A 157 1.59 -3.40 -14.68
CA MET A 157 0.66 -2.47 -14.03
C MET A 157 -0.79 -3.01 -13.99
N GLY A 158 -1.05 -4.21 -14.51
CA GLY A 158 -2.37 -4.85 -14.51
C GLY A 158 -3.26 -4.52 -15.70
N CYS A 159 -2.74 -3.88 -16.75
CA CYS A 159 -3.49 -3.66 -18.00
C CYS A 159 -3.89 -5.00 -18.63
N ARG A 160 -5.12 -5.11 -19.14
CA ARG A 160 -5.70 -6.34 -19.71
C ARG A 160 -6.07 -6.22 -21.19
N ALA A 161 -6.05 -5.01 -21.77
CA ALA A 161 -6.18 -4.80 -23.21
C ALA A 161 -5.07 -3.88 -23.72
N VAL A 162 -4.37 -4.32 -24.76
CA VAL A 162 -3.25 -3.60 -25.37
C VAL A 162 -3.47 -3.48 -26.87
N GLU A 163 -2.89 -2.45 -27.47
CA GLU A 163 -3.08 -2.11 -28.88
C GLU A 163 -1.82 -2.36 -29.70
N PHE A 164 -2.01 -2.99 -30.86
CA PHE A 164 -0.97 -3.29 -31.84
C PHE A 164 -1.33 -2.70 -33.20
N ASP A 165 -0.60 -1.66 -33.61
CA ASP A 165 -0.75 -1.06 -34.93
C ASP A 165 0.17 -1.76 -35.93
N CYS A 166 -0.32 -2.85 -36.52
CA CYS A 166 0.44 -3.74 -37.38
C CYS A 166 0.53 -3.25 -38.83
N TYR A 167 1.73 -3.34 -39.42
CA TYR A 167 2.02 -3.05 -40.82
C TYR A 167 2.97 -4.08 -41.42
N ASP A 168 2.99 -4.17 -42.75
CA ASP A 168 3.97 -4.99 -43.48
C ASP A 168 5.38 -4.39 -43.34
N GLY A 169 6.34 -5.22 -42.94
CA GLY A 169 7.76 -4.88 -42.92
C GLY A 169 8.45 -5.20 -44.26
N ASP A 170 9.57 -4.54 -44.52
CA ASP A 170 10.33 -4.68 -45.77
C ASP A 170 10.90 -6.10 -45.98
N ASP A 171 11.07 -6.86 -44.90
CA ASP A 171 11.52 -8.25 -44.89
C ASP A 171 10.37 -9.27 -44.99
N GLY A 172 9.13 -8.79 -45.21
CA GLY A 172 7.92 -9.60 -45.26
C GLY A 172 7.39 -10.04 -43.89
N LYS A 173 8.00 -9.58 -42.78
CA LYS A 173 7.50 -9.84 -41.42
C LYS A 173 6.70 -8.64 -40.88
N PRO A 174 5.70 -8.88 -40.01
CA PRO A 174 4.90 -7.79 -39.45
C PRO A 174 5.72 -6.92 -38.48
N ILE A 175 5.52 -5.61 -38.60
CA ILE A 175 6.07 -4.59 -37.71
C ILE A 175 4.93 -3.84 -37.02
N VAL A 176 5.23 -3.22 -35.87
CA VAL A 176 4.32 -2.31 -35.18
C VAL A 176 4.85 -0.89 -35.28
N LYS A 177 3.99 0.06 -35.67
CA LYS A 177 4.33 1.48 -35.76
C LYS A 177 3.09 2.37 -35.76
N HIS A 178 3.29 3.65 -35.44
CA HIS A 178 2.28 4.67 -35.64
C HIS A 178 2.37 5.26 -37.06
N ALA A 179 1.36 5.01 -37.91
CA ALA A 179 1.41 5.43 -39.30
C ALA A 179 1.48 6.94 -39.51
N PHE A 180 2.07 7.34 -40.64
CA PHE A 180 2.21 8.74 -41.05
C PHE A 180 2.98 9.62 -40.03
N THR A 181 3.84 9.01 -39.22
CA THR A 181 4.67 9.70 -38.21
C THR A 181 6.16 9.38 -38.37
N LEU A 182 7.00 10.01 -37.53
CA LEU A 182 8.44 9.76 -37.46
C LEU A 182 8.81 8.70 -36.40
N VAL A 183 7.82 7.99 -35.86
CA VAL A 183 8.05 6.90 -34.91
C VAL A 183 8.72 5.74 -35.64
N LYS A 184 9.86 5.28 -35.11
CA LYS A 184 10.50 4.05 -35.60
C LYS A 184 9.68 2.83 -35.19
N SER A 185 9.49 1.93 -36.14
CA SER A 185 8.79 0.66 -35.95
C SER A 185 9.59 -0.33 -35.12
N CYS A 186 8.92 -1.31 -34.52
CA CYS A 186 9.56 -2.50 -33.94
C CYS A 186 8.95 -3.78 -34.51
N SER A 187 9.68 -4.90 -34.38
CA SER A 187 9.18 -6.21 -34.84
C SER A 187 8.05 -6.69 -33.95
N PHE A 188 6.94 -7.13 -34.57
CA PHE A 188 5.84 -7.77 -33.86
C PHE A 188 6.31 -9.03 -33.12
N GLU A 189 7.15 -9.86 -33.76
CA GLU A 189 7.73 -11.07 -33.17
C GLU A 189 8.52 -10.74 -31.88
N SER A 190 9.32 -9.67 -31.91
CA SER A 190 10.06 -9.20 -30.75
C SER A 190 9.14 -8.76 -29.60
N ILE A 191 8.02 -8.11 -29.90
CA ILE A 191 7.03 -7.74 -28.88
C ILE A 191 6.45 -8.99 -28.21
N ILE A 192 5.98 -9.97 -29.00
CA ILE A 192 5.38 -11.19 -28.45
C ILE A 192 6.36 -11.93 -27.53
N ARG A 193 7.61 -12.12 -27.97
CA ARG A 193 8.66 -12.76 -27.15
C ARG A 193 8.96 -11.97 -25.87
N CYS A 194 8.88 -10.64 -25.91
CA CYS A 194 9.14 -9.77 -24.77
C CYS A 194 8.05 -9.87 -23.71
N ILE A 195 6.79 -10.00 -24.12
CA ILE A 195 5.64 -9.97 -23.20
C ILE A 195 5.22 -11.33 -22.65
N GLU A 196 5.55 -12.42 -23.36
CA GLU A 196 5.17 -13.79 -22.99
C GLU A 196 5.42 -14.13 -21.50
N PRO A 197 6.57 -13.78 -20.89
CA PRO A 197 6.81 -14.06 -19.47
C PRO A 197 5.95 -13.27 -18.49
N ASN A 198 5.33 -12.17 -18.93
CA ASN A 198 4.63 -11.20 -18.08
C ASN A 198 3.11 -11.15 -18.30
N LEU A 199 2.55 -11.82 -19.32
CA LEU A 199 1.12 -11.76 -19.69
C LEU A 199 0.17 -11.90 -18.48
N PHE A 200 0.44 -12.89 -17.63
CA PHE A 200 -0.41 -13.24 -16.48
C PHE A 200 0.31 -13.10 -15.13
N LYS A 201 1.44 -12.38 -15.09
CA LYS A 201 2.29 -12.33 -13.88
C LYS A 201 1.64 -11.62 -12.70
N VAL A 202 0.80 -10.62 -12.95
CA VAL A 202 0.16 -9.79 -11.91
C VAL A 202 -1.37 -9.93 -11.88
N SER A 203 -1.95 -10.61 -12.88
CA SER A 203 -3.38 -10.86 -12.99
C SER A 203 -3.59 -12.11 -13.86
N PRO A 204 -4.35 -13.13 -13.38
CA PRO A 204 -4.51 -14.43 -14.04
C PRO A 204 -5.33 -14.37 -15.34
#